data_AF-A0A5J4QUB6-F1
#
_entry.id   AF-A0A5J4QUB6-F1
#
_cell.length_a   1.000
_cell.length_b   1.000
_cell.length_c   1.000
_cell.angle_alpha   90.00
_cell.angle_beta   90.00
_cell.angle_gamma   90.00
#
_symmetry.space_group_name_H-M   'P 1'
#
loop_
_entity.id
_entity.type
_entity.pdbx_description
1 polymer ?
#
loop_
_entity_poly.entity_id
_entity_poly.type
_entity_poly.pdbx_seq_one_letter_code
_entity_poly.pdbx_strand_id
1 'polypeptide(L)' 'LLFLPAYSPNLNLIERLWKWVKKDCLYGRYYESFSNFKKAIETTLQKVVLKERKVELDSLLTLKFQAFNNVIYTRV' A
#
# COMPACT_ATOMS: atom_id res chain seq x y z
N LEU A 1 -6.84 -7.04 17.74
CA LEU A 1 -7.29 -6.51 16.43
C LEU A 1 -7.19 -4.99 16.47
N LEU A 2 -6.65 -4.37 15.43
CA LEU A 2 -6.61 -2.91 15.29
C LEU A 2 -7.87 -2.45 14.54
N PHE A 3 -8.66 -1.57 15.15
CA PHE A 3 -9.87 -1.03 14.51
C PHE A 3 -9.50 0.13 13.58
N LEU A 4 -9.92 0.02 12.32
CA LEU A 4 -9.78 1.08 11.31
C LEU A 4 -11.18 1.63 11.01
N PRO A 5 -11.35 2.96 10.95
CA PRO A 5 -12.61 3.55 10.51
C PRO A 5 -12.94 3.13 9.08
N ALA A 6 -14.24 3.07 8.76
CA ALA A 6 -14.70 2.74 7.41
C ALA A 6 -14.09 3.68 6.35
N TYR A 7 -13.89 3.17 5.14
CA TYR A 7 -13.40 3.92 3.98
C TYR A 7 -12.08 4.68 4.22
N SER A 8 -11.18 4.13 5.04
CA SER A 8 -9.89 4.75 5.37
C SER A 8 -8.67 4.04 4.77
N PRO A 9 -8.59 3.89 3.42
CA PRO A 9 -7.53 3.13 2.77
C PRO A 9 -6.14 3.73 2.96
N ASN A 10 -6.04 5.05 3.23
CA ASN A 10 -4.77 5.71 3.54
C ASN A 10 -4.23 5.37 4.93
N LEU A 11 -5.11 4.99 5.87
CA LEU A 11 -4.71 4.50 7.20
C LEU A 11 -4.32 3.01 7.13
N ASN A 12 -4.80 2.29 6.11
CA ASN A 12 -4.51 0.88 5.91
C ASN A 12 -3.17 0.67 5.19
N LEU A 13 -2.14 0.29 5.95
CA LEU A 13 -0.80 0.01 5.42
C LEU A 13 -0.79 -1.09 4.36
N ILE A 14 -1.67 -2.10 4.48
CA ILE A 14 -1.74 -3.21 3.54
C ILE A 14 -2.23 -2.71 2.17
N GLU A 15 -3.22 -1.81 2.15
CA GLU A 15 -3.72 -1.23 0.90
C GLU A 15 -2.69 -0.32 0.22
N ARG A 16 -1.92 0.45 1.00
CA ARG A 16 -0.82 1.26 0.50
C ARG A 16 0.27 0.41 -0.14
N LEU A 17 0.68 -0.66 0.54
CA LEU A 17 1.62 -1.64 0.01
C LEU A 17 1.07 -2.29 -1.27
N TRP A 18 -0.20 -2.70 -1.24
CA TRP A 18 -0.85 -3.33 -2.39
C TRP A 18 -0.88 -2.41 -3.62
N LYS A 19 -1.14 -1.11 -3.44
CA LYS A 19 -1.06 -0.12 -4.52
C LYS A 19 0.32 -0.08 -5.18
N TRP A 20 1.39 -0.16 -4.38
CA TRP A 20 2.75 -0.21 -4.89
C TRP A 20 3.05 -1.53 -5.63
N VAL A 21 2.66 -2.67 -5.06
CA VAL A 21 2.85 -3.99 -5.69
C VAL A 21 2.17 -4.03 -7.07
N LYS A 22 0.95 -3.51 -7.18
CA LYS A 22 0.26 -3.41 -8.47
C LYS A 22 1.01 -2.53 -9.47
N LYS A 23 1.60 -1.42 -9.03
CA LYS A 23 2.38 -0.52 -9.89
C LYS A 23 3.66 -1.18 -10.42
N ASP A 24 4.37 -1.93 -9.58
CA ASP A 24 5.65 -2.55 -9.96
C ASP A 24 5.47 -3.82 -10.81
N CYS A 25 4.55 -4.69 -10.37
CA CYS A 25 4.38 -6.03 -10.93
C CYS A 25 3.28 -6.07 -12.01
N LEU A 26 2.12 -5.47 -11.74
CA LEU A 26 0.91 -5.71 -12.55
C LEU A 26 0.63 -4.62 -13.59
N TYR A 27 1.30 -3.47 -13.51
CA TYR A 27 1.02 -2.34 -14.40
C TYR A 27 1.42 -2.67 -15.84
N GLY A 28 0.43 -2.84 -16.72
CA GLY A 28 0.63 -3.11 -18.14
C GLY A 28 1.19 -4.49 -18.45
N ARG A 29 1.18 -5.44 -17.49
CA ARG A 29 1.68 -6.81 -17.69
C ARG A 29 0.54 -7.82 -17.71
N TYR A 30 0.52 -8.65 -18.74
CA TYR A 30 -0.34 -9.82 -18.83
C TYR A 30 0.41 -11.06 -18.33
N TYR A 31 -0.29 -11.90 -17.58
CA TYR A 31 0.23 -13.18 -17.11
C TYR A 31 -0.68 -14.29 -17.64
N GLU A 32 -0.11 -15.17 -18.47
CA GLU A 32 -0.85 -16.26 -19.12
C GLU A 32 -1.35 -17.32 -18.12
N SER A 33 -0.62 -17.53 -17.03
CA SER A 33 -0.96 -18.52 -16.02
C SER A 33 -1.02 -17.91 -14.62
N PHE A 34 -1.89 -18.47 -13.78
CA PHE A 34 -1.98 -18.10 -12.37
C PHE A 34 -0.65 -18.30 -11.64
N SER A 35 0.11 -19.36 -11.99
CA SER A 35 1.43 -19.61 -11.42
C SER A 35 2.40 -18.45 -11.69
N ASN A 36 2.41 -17.94 -12.92
CA ASN A 36 3.26 -16.80 -13.30
C ASN A 36 2.83 -15.52 -12.58
N PHE A 37 1.52 -15.28 -12.46
CA PHE A 37 0.97 -14.16 -11.70
C PHE A 37 1.37 -14.20 -10.23
N LYS A 38 1.16 -15.34 -9.57
CA LYS A 38 1.51 -15.54 -8.16
C LYS A 38 3.01 -15.35 -7.93
N LYS A 39 3.85 -16.00 -8.76
CA LYS A 39 5.31 -15.89 -8.67
C LYS A 39 5.79 -14.45 -8.83
N ALA A 40 5.17 -13.69 -9.72
CA ALA A 40 5.52 -12.29 -9.92
C ALA A 40 5.20 -11.44 -8.68
N ILE A 41 4.05 -11.66 -8.04
CA ILE A 41 3.70 -11.00 -6.76
C ILE A 41 4.70 -11.39 -5.66
N GLU A 42 4.98 -12.68 -5.48
CA GLU A 42 5.94 -13.17 -4.48
C GLU A 42 7.33 -12.56 -4.69
N THR A 43 7.78 -12.49 -5.94
CA THR A 43 9.06 -11.86 -6.29
C THR A 43 9.08 -10.38 -5.93
N THR A 44 8.02 -9.63 -6.24
CA THR A 44 7.92 -8.20 -5.89
C THR A 44 7.88 -7.99 -4.37
N LEU A 45 7.24 -8.88 -3.62
CA LEU A 45 7.26 -8.83 -2.15
C LEU A 45 8.64 -9.16 -1.57
N GLN A 46 9.42 -10.06 -2.20
CA GLN A 46 10.81 -10.31 -1.78
C GLN A 46 11.68 -9.06 -1.94
N LYS A 47 11.52 -8.28 -3.01
CA LYS A 47 12.23 -7.00 -3.21
C LYS A 47 11.95 -5.98 -2.09
N VAL A 48 10.73 -6.00 -1.56
CA VAL A 48 10.34 -5.18 -0.39
C VAL A 48 11.13 -5.59 0.85
N VAL A 49 11.22 -6.90 1.12
CA VAL A 49 11.96 -7.45 2.27
C VAL A 49 13.46 -7.16 2.15
N LEU A 50 14.02 -7.30 0.94
CA LEU A 50 15.42 -7.03 0.63
C LEU A 50 15.79 -5.53 0.60
N LYS A 51 14.80 -4.64 0.81
CA LYS A 51 14.96 -3.17 0.86
C LYS A 51 15.55 -2.54 -0.41
N GLU A 52 15.41 -3.17 -1.57
CA GLU A 52 15.97 -2.67 -2.83
C GLU A 52 15.35 -1.32 -3.28
N ARG A 53 14.13 -0.99 -2.81
CA ARG A 53 13.38 0.24 -3.15
C ARG A 53 13.05 1.09 -1.92
N LYS A 54 14.02 1.23 -1.00
CA LYS A 54 13.84 1.79 0.34
C LYS A 54 13.20 3.19 0.36
N VAL A 55 13.59 4.11 -0.53
CA VAL A 55 13.13 5.52 -0.47
C VAL A 55 11.64 5.68 -0.81
N GLU A 56 11.18 5.10 -1.93
CA GLU A 56 9.76 5.17 -2.31
C GLU A 56 8.88 4.45 -1.29
N LEU A 57 9.35 3.29 -0.81
CA LEU A 57 8.58 2.46 0.12
C LEU A 57 8.51 3.08 1.52
N ASP A 58 9.60 3.69 2.01
CA ASP A 58 9.61 4.40 3.29
C ASP A 58 8.58 5.54 3.28
N SER A 59 8.56 6.36 2.22
CA SER A 59 7.54 7.40 2.05
C SER A 59 6.12 6.80 2.02
N LEU A 60 5.92 5.73 1.25
CA LEU A 60 4.64 5.05 1.11
C LEU A 60 4.18 4.27 2.32
N LEU A 61 5.02 3.98 3.30
CA LEU A 61 4.65 3.27 4.54
C LEU A 61 4.74 4.17 5.78
N THR A 62 5.14 5.44 5.65
CA THR A 62 5.21 6.36 6.78
C THR A 62 3.80 6.69 7.31
N LEU A 63 3.65 6.69 8.63
CA LEU A 63 2.44 7.11 9.36
C LEU A 63 2.45 8.64 9.63
N LYS A 64 2.73 9.46 8.61
CA LYS A 64 2.68 10.92 8.70
C LYS A 64 1.28 11.40 8.36
N PHE A 65 0.39 11.40 9.35
CA PHE A 65 -0.98 11.91 9.20
C PHE A 65 -1.11 13.27 9.88
N GLN A 66 -1.90 14.15 9.27
CA GLN A 66 -2.29 15.40 9.89
C GLN A 66 -3.31 15.11 10.99
N ALA A 67 -2.98 15.46 12.23
CA ALA A 67 -3.92 15.48 13.33
C ALA A 67 -4.50 16.89 13.48
N PHE A 68 -5.79 16.98 13.79
CA PHE A 68 -6.44 18.24 14.11
C PHE A 68 -6.89 18.20 15.56
N ASN A 69 -6.50 19.21 16.33
CA ASN A 69 -7.03 19.43 17.67
C ASN A 69 -8.19 20.44 17.56
N ASN A 70 -9.34 20.14 18.18
CA ASN A 70 -10.53 21.00 18.23
C ASN A 70 -11.18 21.33 16.87
N VAL A 71 -11.67 20.32 16.15
CA VAL A 71 -12.44 20.55 14.91
C VAL A 71 -13.91 20.79 15.26
N ILE A 72 -14.43 21.98 14.96
CA ILE A 72 -15.86 22.29 15.00
C ILE A 72 -16.46 21.81 13.67
N TYR A 73 -17.07 20.62 13.66
CA TYR A 73 -17.78 20.13 12.48
C TYR A 73 -19.14 20.82 12.39
N THR A 74 -19.23 21.93 11.66
CA THR A 74 -20.53 22.47 11.23
C THR A 74 -21.04 21.62 10.07
N ARG A 75 -22.19 20.96 10.27
CA ARG A 75 -22.93 20.32 9.17
C ARG A 75 -23.56 21.43 8.31
N VAL A 76 -23.14 21.52 7.06
CA VAL A 76 -23.87 22.23 5.99
C VAL A 76 -24.90 21.28 5.42
#